data_AF-A0A8K0ENV4-F1
#
_entry.id   AF-A0A8K0ENV4-F1
#
_cell.length_a   1.000
_cell.length_b   1.000
_cell.length_c   1.000
_cell.angle_alpha   90.00
_cell.angle_beta   90.00
_cell.angle_gamma   90.00
#
_symmetry.space_group_name_H-M   'P 1'
#
loop_
_entity.id
_entity.type
_entity.pdbx_description
1 polymer ?
#
loop_
_entity_poly.entity_id
_entity_poly.type
_entity_poly.pdbx_seq_one_letter_code
_entity_poly.pdbx_strand_id
1 'polypeptide(L)'
;MAAPMRILTCRTCPQICSRILGCVNVQVANYAKAKVPAFKGAKDLTSEKPKGPSIETDPAVLTTHCCGANIFKDGSDPPLKPDEEYPEWLWELNLGPAAKLDEIEPGTRKYFKRLRKENIWAENARRKGKKFSLQAPPASKF
;
A
#
# COMPACT_ATOMS: atom_id res chain seq x y z
N MET A 1 -10.23 42.14 15.52
CA MET A 1 -10.40 40.79 16.12
C MET A 1 -10.98 39.89 15.04
N ALA A 2 -10.16 39.05 14.41
CA ALA A 2 -10.56 38.23 13.27
C ALA A 2 -11.11 36.88 13.76
N ALA A 3 -12.33 36.54 13.33
CA ALA A 3 -12.95 35.26 13.64
C ALA A 3 -12.19 34.11 12.94
N PRO A 4 -11.97 32.96 13.61
CA PRO A 4 -11.33 31.81 12.98
C PRO A 4 -12.29 31.17 11.98
N MET A 5 -11.88 31.17 10.71
CA MET A 5 -12.53 30.46 9.61
C MET A 5 -12.59 28.96 9.95
N ARG A 6 -13.75 28.49 10.41
CA ARG A 6 -14.04 27.06 10.53
C ARG A 6 -14.16 26.51 9.12
N ILE A 7 -13.11 25.84 8.65
CA ILE A 7 -13.14 25.03 7.44
C ILE A 7 -14.08 23.86 7.74
N LEU A 8 -15.34 24.00 7.33
CA LEU A 8 -16.35 22.96 7.37
C LEU A 8 -15.99 21.89 6.33
N THR A 9 -15.09 20.96 6.68
CA THR A 9 -15.06 19.68 5.96
C THR A 9 -16.18 18.79 6.49
N CYS A 10 -17.42 19.19 6.20
CA CYS A 10 -18.58 18.31 6.35
C CYS A 10 -18.42 17.14 5.38
N ARG A 11 -18.00 16.00 5.92
CA ARG A 11 -17.98 14.70 5.26
C ARG A 11 -19.40 14.20 5.05
N THR A 12 -20.07 14.64 4.00
CA THR A 12 -21.18 13.91 3.38
C THR A 12 -21.40 14.40 1.94
N CYS A 13 -20.46 14.16 1.04
CA CYS A 13 -20.82 14.00 -0.38
C CYS A 13 -19.68 13.32 -1.17
N PRO A 14 -19.75 12.00 -1.41
CA PRO A 14 -18.81 11.32 -2.29
C PRO A 14 -18.95 11.72 -3.78
N GLN A 15 -19.95 12.52 -4.16
CA GLN A 15 -20.20 12.89 -5.56
C GLN A 15 -19.55 14.22 -5.99
N ILE A 16 -19.08 15.06 -5.07
CA ILE A 16 -18.54 16.40 -5.41
C ILE A 16 -17.02 16.39 -5.64
N CYS A 17 -16.31 15.32 -5.27
CA CYS A 17 -14.85 15.25 -5.40
C CYS A 17 -14.34 14.91 -6.81
N SER A 18 -15.22 14.74 -7.80
CA SER A 18 -14.83 14.40 -9.18
C SER A 18 -14.38 15.60 -10.03
N ARG A 19 -14.55 16.85 -9.55
CA ARG A 19 -14.37 18.05 -10.39
C ARG A 19 -13.22 19.00 -10.02
N ILE A 20 -12.46 18.75 -8.96
CA ILE A 20 -11.30 19.59 -8.63
C ILE A 20 -10.10 18.68 -8.33
N LEU A 21 -9.10 18.75 -9.22
CA LEU A 21 -7.80 18.06 -9.23
C LEU A 21 -7.83 16.58 -9.65
N GLY A 22 -7.64 16.35 -10.95
CA GLY A 22 -7.31 15.06 -11.52
C GLY A 22 -5.92 14.58 -11.09
N CYS A 23 -5.84 13.92 -9.94
CA CYS A 23 -4.78 12.96 -9.57
C CYS A 23 -5.06 12.33 -8.19
N VAL A 24 -6.19 11.65 -8.00
CA VAL A 24 -6.32 10.68 -6.91
C VAL A 24 -7.31 9.60 -7.31
N ASN A 25 -6.79 8.43 -7.65
CA ASN A 25 -7.59 7.22 -7.76
C ASN A 25 -7.98 6.81 -6.33
N VAL A 26 -9.13 7.32 -5.87
CA VAL A 26 -9.70 6.95 -4.57
C VAL A 26 -10.31 5.56 -4.72
N GLN A 27 -9.73 4.57 -4.04
CA GLN A 27 -10.35 3.25 -3.97
C GLN A 27 -11.64 3.33 -3.15
N VAL A 28 -12.77 3.16 -3.82
CA VAL A 28 -14.10 3.05 -3.20
C VAL A 28 -14.34 1.59 -2.82
N ALA A 29 -14.76 1.37 -1.58
CA ALA A 29 -14.95 0.03 -1.04
C ALA A 29 -16.38 -0.47 -1.34
N ASN A 30 -16.55 -1.21 -2.45
CA ASN A 30 -17.83 -1.78 -2.92
C ASN A 30 -18.28 -3.06 -2.15
N TYR A 31 -18.07 -3.17 -0.84
CA TYR A 31 -18.22 -4.44 -0.11
C TYR A 31 -19.64 -4.76 0.38
N ALA A 32 -20.67 -4.00 0.02
CA ALA A 32 -22.06 -4.35 0.32
C ALA A 32 -22.74 -5.00 -0.91
N LYS A 33 -22.23 -6.15 -1.38
CA LYS A 33 -23.02 -7.09 -2.19
C LYS A 33 -23.55 -8.18 -1.26
N ALA A 34 -24.86 -8.42 -1.31
CA ALA A 34 -25.57 -9.36 -0.44
C ALA A 34 -24.97 -10.78 -0.48
N LYS A 35 -24.94 -11.44 0.68
CA LYS A 35 -24.44 -12.81 0.86
C LYS A 35 -25.34 -13.81 0.11
N VAL A 36 -24.78 -14.53 -0.86
CA VAL A 36 -25.32 -15.80 -1.34
C VAL A 36 -25.13 -16.88 -0.27
N PRO A 37 -26.12 -17.78 -0.03
CA PRO A 37 -26.05 -18.76 1.04
C PRO A 37 -24.92 -19.78 0.82
N ALA A 38 -24.18 -20.03 1.89
CA ALA A 38 -23.01 -20.91 1.91
C ALA A 38 -23.41 -22.37 1.65
N PHE A 39 -22.97 -22.93 0.52
CA PHE A 39 -22.99 -24.37 0.30
C PHE A 39 -21.87 -25.02 1.13
N LYS A 40 -22.27 -25.80 2.13
CA LYS A 40 -21.42 -26.56 3.04
C LYS A 40 -21.04 -27.86 2.34
N GLY A 41 -19.80 -27.99 1.87
CA GLY A 41 -19.29 -29.28 1.38
C GLY A 41 -18.27 -29.18 0.25
N ALA A 42 -17.02 -28.93 0.61
CA ALA A 42 -15.84 -29.32 -0.17
C ALA A 42 -14.60 -29.18 0.74
N LYS A 43 -14.51 -30.05 1.74
CA LYS A 43 -13.21 -30.50 2.23
C LYS A 43 -12.73 -31.54 1.23
N ASP A 44 -11.42 -31.56 0.99
CA ASP A 44 -10.70 -32.52 0.14
C ASP A 44 -10.58 -32.16 -1.36
N LEU A 45 -9.91 -31.03 -1.60
CA LEU A 45 -8.97 -30.95 -2.71
C LEU A 45 -7.60 -30.79 -2.09
N THR A 46 -6.79 -31.84 -2.19
CA THR A 46 -5.39 -31.91 -1.83
C THR A 46 -4.68 -30.66 -2.32
N SER A 47 -4.49 -29.68 -1.42
CA SER A 47 -3.64 -28.55 -1.71
C SER A 47 -2.21 -29.07 -1.68
N GLU A 48 -1.72 -29.58 -2.81
CA GLU A 48 -0.27 -29.59 -3.04
C GLU A 48 0.19 -28.15 -2.86
N LYS A 49 0.83 -27.91 -1.72
CA LYS A 49 1.48 -26.64 -1.44
C LYS A 49 2.44 -26.42 -2.61
N PRO A 50 2.33 -25.31 -3.37
CA PRO A 50 3.22 -25.08 -4.49
C PRO A 50 4.64 -25.11 -3.94
N LYS A 51 5.40 -26.16 -4.30
CA LYS A 51 6.82 -26.23 -4.01
C LYS A 51 7.44 -25.17 -4.90
N GLY A 52 8.02 -24.15 -4.28
CA GLY A 52 8.80 -23.16 -5.01
C GLY A 52 9.92 -23.84 -5.81
N PRO A 53 10.41 -23.21 -6.88
CA PRO A 53 11.56 -23.72 -7.62
C PRO A 53 12.73 -23.97 -6.65
N SER A 54 13.53 -25.00 -6.95
CA SER A 54 14.71 -25.33 -6.14
C SER A 54 15.67 -24.15 -6.14
N ILE A 55 16.05 -23.68 -4.96
CA ILE A 55 16.98 -22.56 -4.80
C ILE A 55 18.39 -23.13 -4.88
N GLU A 56 19.22 -22.55 -5.74
CA GLU A 56 20.64 -22.89 -5.83
C GLU A 56 21.37 -22.48 -4.54
N THR A 57 22.20 -23.36 -3.99
CA THR A 57 22.89 -23.14 -2.70
C THR A 57 24.37 -22.80 -2.89
N ASP A 58 24.89 -22.91 -4.11
CA ASP A 58 26.30 -22.74 -4.40
C ASP A 58 26.71 -21.24 -4.41
N PRO A 59 27.65 -20.81 -3.56
CA PRO A 59 27.99 -19.39 -3.40
C PRO A 59 28.65 -18.78 -4.63
N ALA A 60 29.37 -19.59 -5.41
CA ALA A 60 30.03 -19.14 -6.64
C ALA A 60 29.01 -18.75 -7.72
N VAL A 61 27.90 -19.49 -7.82
CA VAL A 61 26.85 -19.22 -8.81
C VAL A 61 26.05 -17.99 -8.39
N LEU A 62 25.70 -17.87 -7.10
CA LEU A 62 24.97 -16.72 -6.54
C LEU A 62 25.70 -15.38 -6.67
N THR A 63 27.04 -15.41 -6.73
CA THR A 63 27.86 -14.20 -6.87
C THR A 63 28.05 -13.79 -8.33
N THR A 64 27.91 -14.73 -9.26
CA THR A 64 28.20 -14.50 -10.69
C THR A 64 26.95 -14.34 -11.53
N HIS A 65 25.83 -14.96 -11.11
CA HIS A 65 24.58 -14.98 -11.86
C HIS A 65 23.42 -14.50 -10.99
N CYS A 66 22.43 -13.87 -11.63
CA CYS A 66 21.20 -13.47 -10.96
C CYS A 66 20.20 -14.63 -10.97
N CYS A 67 20.39 -15.60 -10.07
CA CYS A 67 19.56 -16.80 -9.98
C CYS A 67 18.08 -16.44 -9.76
N GLY A 68 17.19 -17.01 -10.58
CA GLY A 68 15.74 -16.79 -10.49
C GLY A 68 15.21 -15.54 -11.20
N ALA A 69 16.06 -14.85 -11.97
CA ALA A 69 15.62 -13.78 -12.85
C ALA A 69 14.96 -14.32 -14.12
N ASN A 70 15.37 -15.51 -14.59
CA ASN A 70 14.76 -16.14 -15.75
C ASN A 70 13.45 -16.88 -15.38
N ILE A 71 12.35 -16.52 -16.06
CA ILE A 71 11.03 -17.16 -15.92
C ILE A 71 10.72 -18.15 -17.06
N PHE A 72 11.53 -18.17 -18.11
CA PHE A 72 11.33 -19.05 -19.25
C PHE A 72 11.86 -20.46 -18.96
N LYS A 73 11.18 -21.48 -19.52
CA LYS A 73 11.59 -22.89 -19.36
C LYS A 73 12.93 -23.18 -20.04
N ASP A 74 13.16 -22.50 -21.17
CA ASP A 74 14.36 -22.61 -21.97
C ASP A 74 15.13 -21.30 -21.85
N GLY A 75 16.19 -21.30 -21.03
CA GLY A 75 17.05 -20.15 -20.84
C GLY A 75 17.96 -20.30 -19.63
N SER A 76 19.11 -19.64 -19.68
CA SER A 76 20.01 -19.48 -18.55
C SER A 76 19.67 -18.21 -17.79
N ASP A 77 19.97 -18.18 -16.49
CA ASP A 77 19.91 -16.95 -15.72
C ASP A 77 20.95 -15.93 -16.25
N PRO A 78 20.61 -14.62 -16.25
CA PRO A 78 21.53 -13.57 -16.69
C PRO A 78 22.76 -13.45 -15.76
N PRO A 79 23.97 -13.31 -16.31
CA PRO A 79 25.17 -13.04 -15.51
C PRO A 79 25.18 -11.60 -14.99
N LEU A 80 25.80 -11.39 -13.83
CA LEU A 80 26.04 -10.07 -13.25
C LEU A 80 27.20 -9.39 -13.99
N LYS A 81 27.00 -8.11 -14.33
CA LYS A 81 27.96 -7.27 -15.05
C LYS A 81 28.84 -6.50 -14.06
N PRO A 82 29.98 -5.94 -14.48
CA PRO A 82 30.76 -5.04 -13.63
C PRO A 82 29.97 -3.76 -13.31
N ASP A 83 30.30 -3.13 -12.18
CA ASP A 83 29.59 -1.96 -11.65
C ASP A 83 29.55 -0.76 -12.63
N GLU A 84 30.53 -0.65 -13.51
CA GLU A 84 30.67 0.42 -14.53
C GLU A 84 29.57 0.37 -15.60
N GLU A 85 29.00 -0.81 -15.88
CA GLU A 85 27.95 -0.95 -16.88
C GLU A 85 26.59 -0.54 -16.31
N TYR A 86 26.45 -0.52 -14.98
CA TYR A 86 25.22 -0.09 -14.32
C TYR A 86 25.19 1.43 -14.15
N PRO A 87 24.02 2.06 -14.31
CA PRO A 87 23.90 3.50 -14.17
C PRO A 87 24.11 3.94 -12.72
N GLU A 88 24.73 5.11 -12.53
CA GLU A 88 25.13 5.66 -11.22
C GLU A 88 23.97 5.75 -10.21
N TRP A 89 22.77 6.10 -10.68
CA TRP A 89 21.59 6.24 -9.81
C TRP A 89 21.26 4.97 -9.03
N LEU A 90 21.69 3.79 -9.49
CA LEU A 90 21.49 2.53 -8.78
C LEU A 90 22.12 2.57 -7.38
N TRP A 91 23.29 3.19 -7.26
CA TRP A 91 24.08 3.26 -6.03
C TRP A 91 23.65 4.43 -5.12
N GLU A 92 22.86 5.35 -5.64
CA GLU A 92 22.27 6.46 -4.87
C GLU A 92 20.97 6.06 -4.13
N LEU A 93 20.47 4.83 -4.34
CA LEU A 93 19.25 4.36 -3.69
C LEU A 93 19.45 4.19 -2.18
N ASN A 94 18.47 4.67 -1.41
CA ASN A 94 18.44 4.43 0.04
C ASN A 94 17.98 2.99 0.34
N LEU A 95 18.93 2.12 0.69
CA LEU A 95 18.71 0.74 1.12
C LEU A 95 18.37 0.62 2.63
N GLY A 96 18.46 1.72 3.35
CA GLY A 96 18.20 1.81 4.78
C GLY A 96 16.71 1.93 5.13
N PRO A 97 16.41 2.21 6.42
CA PRO A 97 15.05 2.45 6.84
C PRO A 97 14.45 3.67 6.11
N ALA A 98 13.16 3.59 5.81
CA ALA A 98 12.49 4.66 5.09
C ALA A 98 12.48 5.96 5.91
N ALA A 99 13.00 7.05 5.33
CA ALA A 99 13.16 8.37 5.96
C ALA A 99 11.91 8.85 6.70
N LYS A 100 12.11 9.35 7.93
CA LYS A 100 11.03 9.87 8.78
C LYS A 100 10.49 11.19 8.24
N LEU A 101 9.36 11.64 8.76
CA LEU A 101 8.75 12.90 8.31
C LEU A 101 9.69 14.10 8.58
N ASP A 102 10.39 14.09 9.71
CA ASP A 102 11.28 15.17 10.15
C ASP A 102 12.56 15.28 9.31
N GLU A 103 12.97 14.16 8.69
CA GLU A 103 14.19 14.08 7.87
C GLU A 103 13.92 14.51 6.41
N ILE A 104 12.66 14.53 5.98
CA ILE A 104 12.30 14.87 4.60
C ILE A 104 12.05 16.38 4.51
N GLU A 105 12.68 17.01 3.53
CA GLU A 105 12.49 18.43 3.25
C GLU A 105 11.00 18.81 3.08
N PRO A 106 10.52 19.83 3.80
CA PRO A 106 9.15 20.32 3.66
C PRO A 106 8.85 20.80 2.23
N GLY A 107 7.69 20.42 1.70
CA GLY A 107 7.23 20.88 0.38
C GLY A 107 7.54 19.94 -0.79
N THR A 108 8.39 18.93 -0.60
CA THR A 108 8.60 17.90 -1.64
C THR A 108 7.41 16.94 -1.74
N ARG A 109 7.19 16.35 -2.92
CA ARG A 109 6.16 15.29 -3.10
C ARG A 109 6.36 14.10 -2.15
N LYS A 110 7.61 13.76 -1.80
CA LYS A 110 7.93 12.69 -0.83
C LYS A 110 7.40 13.02 0.57
N TYR A 111 7.56 14.27 1.02
CA TYR A 111 7.08 14.77 2.30
C TYR A 111 5.56 14.60 2.43
N PHE A 112 4.80 15.10 1.45
CA PHE A 112 3.33 15.00 1.49
C PHE A 112 2.81 13.56 1.44
N LYS A 113 3.49 12.67 0.72
CA LYS A 113 3.17 11.23 0.72
C LYS A 113 3.36 10.63 2.12
N ARG A 114 4.47 10.95 2.80
CA ARG A 114 4.73 10.50 4.16
C ARG A 114 3.71 11.06 5.14
N LEU A 115 3.46 12.38 5.13
CA LEU A 115 2.48 13.06 5.99
C LEU A 115 1.08 12.44 5.86
N ARG A 116 0.63 12.18 4.62
CA ARG A 116 -0.65 11.51 4.38
C ARG A 116 -0.70 10.12 5.02
N LYS A 117 0.38 9.36 4.92
CA LYS A 117 0.48 8.01 5.49
C LYS A 117 0.38 8.03 7.01
N GLU A 118 1.11 8.92 7.67
CA GLU A 118 1.06 9.11 9.12
C GLU A 118 -0.37 9.48 9.59
N ASN A 119 -1.03 10.41 8.89
CA ASN A 119 -2.40 10.80 9.21
C ASN A 119 -3.41 9.65 9.08
N ILE A 120 -3.25 8.80 8.06
CA ILE A 120 -4.08 7.59 7.89
C ILE A 120 -3.83 6.61 9.03
N TRP A 121 -2.56 6.40 9.42
CA TRP A 121 -2.21 5.50 10.51
C TRP A 121 -2.76 5.99 11.85
N ALA A 122 -2.62 7.27 12.17
CA ALA A 122 -3.17 7.87 13.39
C ALA A 122 -4.70 7.74 13.44
N GLU A 123 -5.39 8.01 12.33
CA GLU A 123 -6.84 7.86 12.23
C GLU A 123 -7.29 6.40 12.35
N ASN A 124 -6.57 5.47 11.72
CA ASN A 124 -6.87 4.03 11.83
C ASN A 124 -6.64 3.53 13.27
N ALA A 125 -5.58 3.98 13.94
CA ALA A 125 -5.33 3.68 15.35
C ALA A 125 -6.47 4.21 16.23
N ARG A 126 -6.89 5.46 16.00
CA ARG A 126 -8.04 6.08 16.70
C ARG A 126 -9.36 5.35 16.42
N ARG A 127 -9.54 4.79 15.22
CA ARG A 127 -10.74 4.02 14.84
C ARG A 127 -10.79 2.65 15.48
N LYS A 128 -9.65 1.95 15.62
CA LYS A 128 -9.61 0.61 16.22
C LYS A 128 -10.23 0.55 17.62
N GLY A 129 -10.15 1.64 18.39
CA GLY A 129 -10.76 1.73 19.74
C GLY A 129 -12.21 2.22 19.78
N LYS A 130 -12.76 2.75 18.68
CA LYS A 130 -14.14 3.24 18.66
C LYS A 130 -15.07 2.13 18.20
N LYS A 131 -15.89 1.61 19.12
CA LYS A 131 -17.08 0.85 18.75
C LYS A 131 -17.95 1.77 17.89
N PHE A 132 -18.39 1.30 16.73
CA PHE A 132 -19.40 1.97 15.94
C PHE A 132 -20.72 1.86 16.70
N SER A 133 -20.88 2.67 17.75
CA SER A 133 -22.16 2.83 18.40
C SER A 133 -23.03 3.59 17.40
N LEU A 134 -24.03 2.90 16.86
CA LEU A 134 -25.22 3.51 16.27
C LEU A 134 -25.96 4.26 17.40
N GLN A 135 -25.35 5.30 17.95
CA GLN A 135 -26.14 6.30 18.67
C GLN A 135 -26.80 7.10 17.57
N ALA A 136 -28.03 6.72 17.25
CA ALA A 136 -28.93 7.58 16.49
C ALA A 136 -28.84 8.98 17.11
N PRO A 137 -28.68 10.05 16.31
CA PRO A 137 -28.65 11.40 16.85
C PRO A 137 -29.91 11.55 17.73
N PRO A 138 -29.77 12.09 18.96
CA PRO A 138 -30.93 12.28 19.81
C PRO A 138 -31.97 13.05 19.01
N ALA A 139 -33.20 12.51 18.93
CA ALA A 139 -34.27 13.15 18.19
C ALA A 139 -34.36 14.60 18.65
N SER A 140 -34.14 15.53 17.71
CA SER A 140 -34.33 16.96 17.92
C SER A 140 -35.78 17.13 18.37
N LYS A 141 -36.00 17.30 19.67
CA LYS A 141 -37.29 17.66 20.22
C LYS A 141 -37.53 19.12 19.81
N PHE A 142 -38.13 19.29 18.64
CA PHE A 142 -38.96 20.45 18.36
C PHE A 142 -40.29 20.27 19.10
#